data_AF-A0A7D3X4J9-F1
#
_entry.id   AF-A0A7D3X4J9-F1
#
_cell.length_a   1.000
_cell.length_b   1.000
_cell.length_c   1.000
_cell.angle_alpha   90.00
_cell.angle_beta   90.00
_cell.angle_gamma   90.00
#
_symmetry.space_group_name_H-M   'P 1'
#
loop_
_entity.id
_entity.type
_entity.pdbx_description
1 polymer ?
#
loop_
_entity_poly.entity_id
_entity_poly.type
_entity_poly.pdbx_seq_one_letter_code
_entity_poly.pdbx_strand_id
1 'polypeptide(L)'
;MSAQDEAGKTYVTRYRYTTDFPDASNSSGVLSKEPEKLNPLNFSNIDTDFDYPTTPVMYGRTTVVHGNFTTPDDIDSQEEYTFYTAKTNMVTATSVVKNNGTNYYPFLSASGSIGLVQTKNAVTVDIGLLGQVKSIRKLNKRGTPEFTTTFTYGNTLSNVDNVANQAVFVESVLTSEFLGVDNTKPTDAYYNLNWTTKRYLPTVMQSMTTTSNNISATTTNGRYDFLSGSLLETSLRNSLGDAYRSRQVPAYTLYPGMGPQNLSPGNQHMLTQIAATYTYKDNGTSAPTVLGAGIQTWNNSWPTSYRRYDAASDAYGPRRAPASLFGASTARSSGSPRT
;
A
#
# COMPACT_ATOMS: atom_id res chain seq x y z
N MET A 1 -9.88 1.33 28.60
CA MET A 1 -9.51 -0.04 29.02
C MET A 1 -8.72 0.06 30.31
N SER A 2 -9.01 -0.78 31.29
CA SER A 2 -8.29 -0.82 32.58
C SER A 2 -7.75 -2.22 32.83
N ALA A 3 -6.58 -2.30 33.45
CA ALA A 3 -5.97 -3.53 33.94
C ALA A 3 -5.64 -3.37 35.43
N GLN A 4 -5.60 -4.46 36.19
CA GLN A 4 -5.15 -4.46 37.58
C GLN A 4 -3.88 -5.32 37.70
N ASP A 5 -2.92 -4.86 38.51
CA ASP A 5 -1.74 -5.66 38.86
C ASP A 5 -2.04 -6.62 40.04
N GLU A 6 -1.05 -7.42 40.43
CA GLU A 6 -1.14 -8.38 41.53
C GLU A 6 -1.35 -7.70 42.90
N ALA A 7 -1.06 -6.40 43.02
CA ALA A 7 -1.29 -5.59 44.22
C ALA A 7 -2.66 -4.89 44.21
N GLY A 8 -3.50 -5.12 43.20
CA GLY A 8 -4.82 -4.50 43.04
C GLY A 8 -4.78 -3.07 42.51
N LYS A 9 -3.62 -2.59 42.04
CA LYS A 9 -3.47 -1.25 41.47
C LYS A 9 -4.08 -1.22 40.08
N THR A 10 -4.96 -0.24 39.82
CA THR A 10 -5.64 -0.10 38.54
C THR A 10 -4.87 0.83 37.59
N TYR A 11 -4.48 0.29 36.45
CA TYR A 11 -3.89 1.01 35.33
C TYR A 11 -4.95 1.29 34.28
N VAL A 12 -4.99 2.52 33.77
CA VAL A 12 -5.91 2.91 32.70
C VAL A 12 -5.08 3.26 31.45
N THR A 13 -5.69 3.08 30.29
CA THR A 13 -5.18 3.64 29.04
C THR A 13 -6.08 4.77 28.60
N ARG A 14 -5.52 5.97 28.37
CA ARG A 14 -6.23 7.13 27.82
C ARG A 14 -5.62 7.54 26.50
N TYR A 15 -6.43 8.13 25.64
CA TYR A 15 -6.03 8.65 24.33
C TYR A 15 -6.18 10.16 24.33
N ARG A 16 -5.17 10.87 23.82
CA ARG A 16 -5.22 12.29 23.51
C ARG A 16 -5.02 12.47 22.01
N TYR A 17 -5.82 13.31 21.40
CA TYR A 17 -5.73 13.59 19.97
C TYR A 17 -5.30 15.04 19.79
N THR A 18 -4.24 15.28 19.02
CA THR A 18 -3.72 16.63 18.76
C THR A 18 -3.46 16.83 17.26
N THR A 19 -3.38 18.09 16.83
CA THR A 19 -3.09 18.42 15.44
C THR A 19 -1.59 18.25 15.18
N ASP A 20 -1.17 18.35 13.93
CA ASP A 20 0.25 18.30 13.57
C ASP A 20 1.07 19.48 14.12
N PHE A 21 0.42 20.50 14.69
CA PHE A 21 1.06 21.72 15.17
C PHE A 21 1.52 21.61 16.64
N PRO A 22 2.71 22.11 16.98
CA PRO A 22 3.33 21.93 18.30
C PRO A 22 2.58 22.58 19.47
N ASP A 23 1.65 23.52 19.21
CA ASP A 23 1.04 24.36 20.26
C ASP A 23 -0.49 24.20 20.41
N ALA A 24 -1.12 23.20 19.77
CA ALA A 24 -2.57 23.05 19.86
C ALA A 24 -2.99 22.15 21.03
N SER A 25 -3.99 22.62 21.78
CA SER A 25 -4.89 21.83 22.62
C SER A 25 -5.54 20.67 21.83
N ASN A 26 -6.38 19.87 22.51
CA ASN A 26 -7.15 18.78 21.91
C ASN A 26 -7.62 19.11 20.48
N SER A 27 -7.28 18.26 19.52
CA SER A 27 -7.63 18.43 18.12
C SER A 27 -9.06 17.97 17.84
N SER A 28 -9.75 18.71 16.98
CA SER A 28 -11.01 18.28 16.35
C SER A 28 -10.81 17.22 15.25
N GLY A 29 -9.56 16.88 14.91
CA GLY A 29 -9.19 16.10 13.74
C GLY A 29 -9.36 16.88 12.43
N VAL A 30 -9.00 16.23 11.33
CA VAL A 30 -9.04 16.75 9.96
C VAL A 30 -9.93 15.81 9.14
N LEU A 31 -10.88 16.38 8.41
CA LEU A 31 -11.65 15.67 7.39
C LEU A 31 -11.06 16.03 6.02
N SER A 32 -11.04 15.07 5.11
CA SER A 32 -10.62 15.32 3.74
C SER A 32 -11.70 16.00 2.89
N LYS A 33 -12.96 15.77 3.21
CA LYS A 33 -14.12 16.37 2.56
C LYS A 33 -15.23 16.60 3.58
N GLU A 34 -15.79 17.80 3.63
CA GLU A 34 -16.95 18.07 4.47
C GLU A 34 -18.22 17.36 3.91
N PRO A 35 -19.07 16.78 4.78
CA PRO A 35 -20.35 16.24 4.35
C PRO A 35 -21.23 17.34 3.74
N GLU A 36 -21.87 17.06 2.59
CA GLU A 36 -22.68 18.03 1.82
C GLU A 36 -23.81 18.73 2.62
N LYS A 37 -24.21 18.16 3.76
CA LYS A 37 -25.27 18.70 4.64
C LYS A 37 -24.77 19.72 5.65
N LEU A 38 -23.46 19.78 5.90
CA LEU A 38 -22.83 20.82 6.70
C LEU A 38 -22.48 21.91 5.70
N ASN A 39 -23.31 22.96 5.70
CA ASN A 39 -23.25 24.13 4.82
C ASN A 39 -21.79 24.45 4.44
N PRO A 40 -21.37 24.27 3.16
CA PRO A 40 -19.97 24.29 2.80
C PRO A 40 -19.41 25.66 3.14
N LEU A 41 -18.65 25.72 4.22
CA LEU A 41 -17.77 26.85 4.42
C LEU A 41 -16.87 26.85 3.18
N ASN A 42 -16.72 28.01 2.52
CA ASN A 42 -15.84 28.19 1.37
C ASN A 42 -14.37 28.02 1.81
N PHE A 43 -14.00 26.85 2.31
CA PHE A 43 -12.62 26.48 2.50
C PHE A 43 -12.03 26.28 1.11
N SER A 44 -10.94 26.99 0.86
CA SER A 44 -10.24 27.00 -0.41
C SER A 44 -9.92 25.57 -0.86
N ASN A 45 -10.50 25.19 -1.99
CA ASN A 45 -10.03 24.22 -2.97
C ASN A 45 -10.01 22.73 -2.59
N ILE A 46 -9.78 22.32 -1.32
CA ILE A 46 -9.70 20.89 -0.96
C ILE A 46 -11.01 20.15 -1.25
N ASP A 47 -12.15 20.70 -0.83
CA ASP A 47 -13.45 20.04 -0.97
C ASP A 47 -13.93 19.95 -2.43
N THR A 48 -13.37 20.81 -3.29
CA THR A 48 -13.70 20.89 -4.73
C THR A 48 -12.70 20.14 -5.61
N ASP A 49 -11.55 19.72 -5.07
CA ASP A 49 -10.53 19.02 -5.83
C ASP A 49 -11.00 17.61 -6.16
N PHE A 50 -11.09 17.33 -7.46
CA PHE A 50 -11.55 16.06 -8.01
C PHE A 50 -10.76 14.89 -7.38
N ASP A 51 -11.49 13.85 -6.94
CA ASP A 51 -10.98 12.58 -6.40
C ASP A 51 -10.32 12.61 -5.02
N TYR A 52 -10.49 13.67 -4.22
CA TYR A 52 -10.19 13.55 -2.80
C TYR A 52 -11.16 12.53 -2.15
N PRO A 53 -10.68 11.45 -1.52
CA PRO A 53 -11.57 10.47 -0.91
C PRO A 53 -12.28 11.11 0.27
N THR A 54 -13.55 10.83 0.50
CA THR A 54 -14.23 11.16 1.77
C THR A 54 -13.62 10.31 2.88
N THR A 55 -12.90 10.91 3.81
CA THR A 55 -12.31 10.23 4.97
C THR A 55 -13.16 10.46 6.20
N PRO A 56 -13.18 9.52 7.17
CA PRO A 56 -13.57 9.86 8.52
C PRO A 56 -12.64 10.93 9.10
N VAL A 57 -12.97 11.44 10.29
CA VAL A 57 -12.10 12.37 11.02
C VAL A 57 -10.75 11.69 11.27
N MET A 58 -9.69 12.24 10.69
CA MET A 58 -8.32 11.77 10.84
C MET A 58 -7.57 12.66 11.83
N TYR A 59 -6.80 12.05 12.73
CA TYR A 59 -5.97 12.80 13.67
C TYR A 59 -4.51 12.74 13.23
N GLY A 60 -3.88 13.91 13.09
CA GLY A 60 -2.46 14.01 12.75
C GLY A 60 -1.57 13.39 13.82
N ARG A 61 -1.98 13.49 15.09
CA ARG A 61 -1.27 12.87 16.21
C ARG A 61 -2.24 12.24 17.21
N THR A 62 -1.92 11.00 17.58
CA THR A 62 -2.59 10.26 18.65
C THR A 62 -1.56 9.91 19.72
N THR A 63 -1.82 10.35 20.94
CA THR A 63 -0.99 10.05 22.11
C THR A 63 -1.72 9.08 23.01
N VAL A 64 -1.14 7.90 23.19
CA VAL A 64 -1.59 6.87 24.13
C VAL A 64 -0.83 7.07 25.43
N VAL A 65 -1.53 7.28 26.54
CA VAL A 65 -0.92 7.41 27.87
C VAL A 65 -1.39 6.26 28.75
N HIS A 66 -0.43 5.64 29.44
CA HIS A 66 -0.67 4.58 30.41
C HIS A 66 -0.24 5.05 31.79
N GLY A 67 -1.06 4.78 32.81
CA GLY A 67 -0.76 5.14 34.19
C GLY A 67 -1.93 4.85 35.11
N ASN A 68 -1.77 5.13 36.40
CA ASN A 68 -2.83 4.93 37.40
C ASN A 68 -3.75 6.14 37.49
N PHE A 69 -3.30 7.30 37.00
CA PHE A 69 -4.05 8.56 36.93
C PHE A 69 -4.73 8.97 38.24
N THR A 70 -4.06 8.71 39.37
CA THR A 70 -4.46 9.27 40.67
C THR A 70 -4.45 10.80 40.62
N THR A 71 -3.50 11.35 39.86
CA THR A 71 -3.50 12.73 39.36
C THR A 71 -3.41 12.73 37.82
N PRO A 72 -3.74 13.84 37.13
CA PRO A 72 -3.59 13.95 35.67
C PRO A 72 -2.17 13.69 35.16
N ASP A 73 -1.16 13.85 36.02
CA ASP A 73 0.27 13.72 35.71
C ASP A 73 0.86 12.35 36.10
N ASP A 74 0.07 11.46 36.68
CA ASP A 74 0.51 10.10 37.03
C ASP A 74 0.52 9.17 35.81
N ILE A 75 1.39 9.53 34.87
CA ILE A 75 1.66 8.84 33.62
C ILE A 75 2.94 8.02 33.81
N ASP A 76 2.86 6.72 33.53
CA ASP A 76 4.00 5.81 33.60
C ASP A 76 4.70 5.67 32.25
N SER A 77 3.94 5.64 31.15
CA SER A 77 4.47 5.66 29.79
C SER A 77 3.55 6.39 28.82
N GLN A 78 4.15 6.94 27.77
CA GLN A 78 3.45 7.64 26.71
C GLN A 78 3.97 7.18 25.34
N GLU A 79 3.05 6.85 24.44
CA GLU A 79 3.34 6.51 23.05
C GLU A 79 2.62 7.48 22.12
N GLU A 80 3.34 8.04 21.16
CA GLU A 80 2.83 9.02 20.21
C GLU A 80 2.91 8.45 18.81
N TYR A 81 1.79 8.47 18.13
CA TYR A 81 1.63 8.05 16.74
C TYR A 81 1.31 9.30 15.94
N THR A 82 2.13 9.60 14.93
CA THR A 82 1.89 10.68 13.98
C THR A 82 1.54 10.09 12.64
N PHE A 83 0.54 10.66 11.98
CA PHE A 83 -0.01 10.17 10.71
C PHE A 83 0.02 11.28 9.65
N TYR A 84 -0.02 10.88 8.39
CA TYR A 84 -0.30 11.80 7.30
C TYR A 84 -1.80 12.08 7.22
N THR A 85 -2.17 13.36 7.34
CA THR A 85 -3.54 13.86 7.22
C THR A 85 -3.76 14.54 5.87
N ALA A 86 -5.02 14.86 5.57
CA ALA A 86 -5.39 15.54 4.34
C ALA A 86 -4.71 16.92 4.22
N LYS A 87 -4.16 17.20 3.04
CA LYS A 87 -3.57 18.48 2.66
C LYS A 87 -4.03 18.92 1.27
N THR A 88 -4.09 20.25 1.07
CA THR A 88 -4.43 20.91 -0.21
C THR A 88 -3.55 20.45 -1.37
N ASN A 89 -2.27 20.17 -1.11
CA ASN A 89 -1.31 19.85 -2.15
C ASN A 89 -1.22 18.36 -2.52
N MET A 90 -2.07 17.51 -1.93
CA MET A 90 -2.14 16.08 -2.30
C MET A 90 -2.90 15.85 -3.61
N VAL A 91 -3.73 16.79 -4.04
CA VAL A 91 -4.31 16.82 -5.38
C VAL A 91 -3.86 18.12 -6.03
N THR A 92 -3.30 18.04 -7.23
CA THR A 92 -2.90 19.23 -7.98
C THR A 92 -3.47 19.14 -9.37
N ALA A 93 -4.19 20.17 -9.78
CA ALA A 93 -4.75 20.29 -11.12
C ALA A 93 -4.04 21.41 -11.88
N THR A 94 -3.67 21.13 -13.13
CA THR A 94 -3.16 22.12 -14.07
C THR A 94 -4.02 22.07 -15.32
N SER A 95 -4.41 23.23 -15.84
CA SER A 95 -5.17 23.35 -17.07
C SER A 95 -4.40 24.21 -18.07
N VAL A 96 -4.25 23.70 -19.28
CA VAL A 96 -3.62 24.41 -20.40
C VAL A 96 -4.64 24.50 -21.52
N VAL A 97 -5.11 25.71 -21.80
CA VAL A 97 -5.98 26.00 -22.94
C VAL A 97 -5.10 26.37 -24.13
N LYS A 98 -5.22 25.60 -25.22
CA LYS A 98 -4.63 25.92 -26.53
C LYS A 98 -5.75 26.35 -27.47
N ASN A 99 -5.75 27.63 -27.79
CA ASN A 99 -6.53 28.15 -28.90
C ASN A 99 -5.71 27.95 -30.15
N ASN A 100 -5.91 26.82 -30.84
CA ASN A 100 -5.39 26.68 -32.17
C ASN A 100 -6.29 27.54 -33.05
N GLY A 101 -5.79 28.73 -33.44
CA GLY A 101 -6.49 29.57 -34.41
C GLY A 101 -6.93 28.75 -35.61
N THR A 102 -8.10 29.10 -36.15
CA THR A 102 -8.74 28.52 -37.35
C THR A 102 -7.71 28.18 -38.41
N ASN A 103 -7.23 26.93 -38.48
CA ASN A 103 -6.47 26.33 -39.60
C ASN A 103 -6.01 24.89 -39.27
N TYR A 104 -6.91 23.92 -39.42
CA TYR A 104 -6.47 22.54 -39.71
C TYR A 104 -7.53 21.79 -40.53
N TYR A 105 -7.22 21.49 -41.80
CA TYR A 105 -7.97 20.52 -42.62
C TYR A 105 -7.04 19.65 -43.46
N PRO A 106 -7.15 18.32 -43.35
CA PRO A 106 -6.70 17.42 -44.40
C PRO A 106 -7.84 16.79 -45.24
N PHE A 107 -9.13 16.99 -44.90
CA PHE A 107 -10.19 16.11 -45.45
C PHE A 107 -11.49 16.72 -45.99
N LEU A 108 -11.67 18.05 -46.02
CA LEU A 108 -12.87 18.65 -46.63
C LEU A 108 -12.48 19.57 -47.78
N SER A 109 -12.83 19.17 -49.00
CA SER A 109 -12.62 19.92 -50.24
C SER A 109 -13.62 21.08 -50.43
N ALA A 110 -14.10 21.69 -49.33
CA ALA A 110 -15.05 22.79 -49.34
C ALA A 110 -14.57 23.88 -48.38
N SER A 111 -14.72 25.14 -48.80
CA SER A 111 -14.11 26.38 -48.33
C SER A 111 -14.43 26.83 -46.88
N GLY A 112 -14.68 25.92 -45.94
CA GLY A 112 -14.95 26.22 -44.53
C GLY A 112 -13.70 26.24 -43.64
N SER A 113 -13.80 26.89 -42.47
CA SER A 113 -12.80 26.86 -41.40
C SER A 113 -13.27 26.02 -40.19
N ILE A 114 -12.45 25.10 -39.63
CA ILE A 114 -12.74 24.45 -38.34
C ILE A 114 -12.03 25.27 -37.26
N GLY A 115 -12.82 25.86 -36.38
CA GLY A 115 -12.33 26.44 -35.13
C GLY A 115 -12.19 25.34 -34.09
N LEU A 116 -11.02 25.23 -33.47
CA LEU A 116 -10.75 24.20 -32.47
C LEU A 116 -10.19 24.81 -31.19
N VAL A 117 -10.96 24.72 -30.12
CA VAL A 117 -10.48 24.98 -28.76
C VAL A 117 -10.04 23.66 -28.16
N GLN A 118 -8.78 23.56 -27.74
CA GLN A 118 -8.27 22.38 -27.05
C GLN A 118 -7.92 22.74 -25.61
N THR A 119 -8.59 22.11 -24.66
CA THR A 119 -8.23 22.20 -23.25
C THR A 119 -7.56 20.90 -22.81
N LYS A 120 -6.36 21.00 -22.24
CA LYS A 120 -5.67 19.87 -21.61
C LYS A 120 -5.63 20.09 -20.11
N ASN A 121 -6.32 19.22 -19.38
CA ASN A 121 -6.27 19.17 -17.93
C ASN A 121 -5.35 18.01 -17.51
N ALA A 122 -4.43 18.29 -16.60
CA ALA A 122 -3.58 17.29 -15.97
C ALA A 122 -3.75 17.38 -14.47
N VAL A 123 -4.24 16.29 -13.86
CA VAL A 123 -4.46 16.15 -12.43
C VAL A 123 -3.45 15.14 -11.90
N THR A 124 -2.70 15.51 -10.87
CA THR A 124 -1.85 14.60 -10.11
C THR A 124 -2.48 14.35 -8.75
N VAL A 125 -2.62 13.07 -8.41
CA VAL A 125 -3.26 12.60 -7.18
C VAL A 125 -2.23 11.84 -6.34
N ASP A 126 -1.87 12.39 -5.19
CA ASP A 126 -0.92 11.89 -4.19
C ASP A 126 -1.59 11.71 -2.83
N ILE A 127 -2.71 10.99 -2.85
CA ILE A 127 -3.54 10.72 -1.65
C ILE A 127 -3.14 9.43 -0.94
N GLY A 128 -2.25 8.62 -1.51
CA GLY A 128 -1.89 7.32 -0.94
C GLY A 128 -1.17 7.40 0.41
N LEU A 129 -0.65 8.58 0.76
CA LEU A 129 -0.09 8.86 2.08
C LEU A 129 -1.16 8.98 3.16
N LEU A 130 -2.42 9.27 2.84
CA LEU A 130 -3.45 9.49 3.84
C LEU A 130 -3.58 8.31 4.80
N GLY A 131 -3.52 8.60 6.10
CA GLY A 131 -3.60 7.60 7.17
C GLY A 131 -2.32 6.79 7.38
N GLN A 132 -1.29 6.95 6.56
CA GLN A 132 -0.01 6.28 6.77
C GLN A 132 0.68 6.79 8.05
N VAL A 133 1.37 5.89 8.75
CA VAL A 133 2.14 6.25 9.94
C VAL A 133 3.39 7.00 9.51
N LYS A 134 3.56 8.22 10.00
CA LYS A 134 4.75 9.06 9.80
C LYS A 134 5.82 8.78 10.84
N SER A 135 5.43 8.66 12.11
CA SER A 135 6.36 8.32 13.19
C SER A 135 5.66 7.73 14.40
N ILE A 136 6.40 6.92 15.15
CA ILE A 136 6.02 6.37 16.46
C ILE A 136 7.09 6.81 17.47
N ARG A 137 6.71 7.37 18.61
CA ARG A 137 7.64 7.82 19.65
C ARG A 137 7.18 7.32 21.01
N LYS A 138 8.07 6.67 21.76
CA LYS A 138 7.82 6.28 23.16
C LYS A 138 8.60 7.19 24.10
N LEU A 139 7.89 7.74 25.07
CA LEU A 139 8.40 8.66 26.07
C LEU A 139 8.29 7.99 27.44
N ASN A 140 9.28 8.23 28.29
CA ASN A 140 9.24 7.83 29.69
C ASN A 140 8.39 8.79 30.54
N LYS A 141 8.24 8.48 31.83
CA LYS A 141 7.54 9.33 32.82
C LYS A 141 8.04 10.79 32.89
N ARG A 142 9.28 11.05 32.47
CA ARG A 142 9.86 12.42 32.42
C ARG A 142 9.63 13.12 31.08
N GLY A 143 8.88 12.52 30.16
CA GLY A 143 8.68 13.04 28.80
C GLY A 143 9.91 12.96 27.91
N THR A 144 10.93 12.18 28.27
CA THR A 144 12.13 12.00 27.45
C THR A 144 11.92 10.83 26.47
N PRO A 145 12.28 10.96 25.19
CA PRO A 145 12.15 9.87 24.22
C PRO A 145 13.13 8.73 24.50
N GLU A 146 12.59 7.53 24.69
CA GLU A 146 13.36 6.28 24.82
C GLU A 146 13.48 5.55 23.48
N PHE A 147 12.47 5.73 22.63
CA PHE A 147 12.35 5.08 21.34
C PHE A 147 11.65 6.01 20.35
N THR A 148 12.13 6.05 19.11
CA THR A 148 11.49 6.77 18.01
C THR A 148 11.66 5.96 16.74
N THR A 149 10.58 5.73 16.00
CA THR A 149 10.60 5.18 14.65
C THR A 149 10.02 6.22 13.71
N THR A 150 10.73 6.54 12.63
CA THR A 150 10.27 7.45 11.58
C THR A 150 10.20 6.71 10.26
N PHE A 151 9.10 6.88 9.55
CA PHE A 151 8.85 6.26 8.25
C PHE A 151 8.98 7.31 7.15
N THR A 152 9.67 6.95 6.07
CA THR A 152 9.77 7.77 4.86
C THR A 152 9.12 7.01 3.72
N TYR A 153 8.23 7.71 3.00
CA TYR A 153 7.52 7.19 1.85
C TYR A 153 7.91 7.97 0.61
N GLY A 154 7.87 7.31 -0.53
CA GLY A 154 8.11 7.90 -1.84
C GLY A 154 6.98 7.62 -2.81
N ASN A 155 6.93 8.46 -3.84
CA ASN A 155 6.00 8.38 -4.97
C ASN A 155 6.61 7.74 -6.23
N THR A 156 7.78 7.13 -6.07
CA THR A 156 8.50 6.43 -7.14
C THR A 156 9.06 5.11 -6.59
N LEU A 157 9.03 4.09 -7.44
CA LEU A 157 9.67 2.80 -7.17
C LEU A 157 10.87 2.66 -8.10
N SER A 158 12.04 2.34 -7.54
CA SER A 158 13.15 1.85 -8.34
C SER A 158 12.96 0.37 -8.62
N ASN A 159 13.03 -0.03 -9.89
CA ASN A 159 13.00 -1.44 -10.28
C ASN A 159 14.21 -1.80 -11.13
N VAL A 160 14.49 -3.10 -11.17
CA VAL A 160 15.66 -3.67 -11.86
C VAL A 160 15.63 -3.40 -13.37
N ASP A 161 14.43 -3.36 -13.94
CA ASP A 161 14.22 -3.14 -15.38
C ASP A 161 14.26 -1.65 -15.78
N ASN A 162 14.46 -0.75 -14.81
CA ASN A 162 14.41 0.70 -14.99
C ASN A 162 13.13 1.21 -15.68
N VAL A 163 12.02 0.47 -15.53
CA VAL A 163 10.72 0.88 -16.06
C VAL A 163 10.26 2.10 -15.29
N ALA A 164 10.19 3.24 -16.00
CA ALA A 164 9.68 4.48 -15.43
C ALA A 164 8.21 4.32 -15.03
N ASN A 165 7.80 5.01 -13.97
CA ASN A 165 6.41 5.11 -13.54
C ASN A 165 5.77 3.75 -13.17
N GLN A 166 6.53 2.78 -12.66
CA GLN A 166 5.93 1.59 -12.07
C GLN A 166 4.94 1.98 -10.97
N ALA A 167 3.80 1.28 -10.91
CA ALA A 167 2.70 1.52 -9.98
C ALA A 167 2.05 2.91 -10.08
N VAL A 168 2.33 3.68 -11.14
CA VAL A 168 1.57 4.87 -11.50
C VAL A 168 0.38 4.45 -12.34
N PHE A 169 -0.81 4.85 -11.91
CA PHE A 169 -2.04 4.62 -12.67
C PHE A 169 -2.44 5.92 -13.36
N VAL A 170 -2.79 5.83 -14.65
CA VAL A 170 -3.20 6.98 -15.44
C VAL A 170 -4.55 6.69 -16.06
N GLU A 171 -5.50 7.59 -15.82
CA GLU A 171 -6.79 7.60 -16.45
C GLU A 171 -6.89 8.82 -17.37
N SER A 172 -7.60 8.69 -18.48
CA SER A 172 -7.76 9.79 -19.43
C SER A 172 -9.16 9.77 -20.02
N VAL A 173 -9.76 10.94 -20.09
CA VAL A 173 -11.04 11.17 -20.73
C VAL A 173 -10.85 12.26 -21.78
N LEU A 174 -11.32 11.99 -22.99
CA LEU A 174 -11.45 12.96 -24.05
C LEU A 174 -12.94 13.23 -24.27
N THR A 175 -13.35 14.48 -24.13
CA THR A 175 -14.67 14.92 -24.54
C THR A 175 -14.55 15.82 -25.77
N SER A 176 -15.52 15.70 -26.65
CA SER A 176 -15.66 16.52 -27.85
C SER A 176 -17.05 17.09 -27.88
N GLU A 177 -17.14 18.41 -27.91
CA GLU A 177 -18.41 19.13 -27.97
C GLU A 177 -18.43 19.97 -29.24
N PHE A 178 -19.53 19.87 -29.99
CA PHE A 178 -19.79 20.73 -31.13
C PHE A 178 -20.44 22.01 -30.61
N LEU A 179 -19.77 23.15 -30.82
CA LEU A 179 -20.23 24.45 -30.32
C LEU A 179 -21.18 25.16 -31.30
N GLY A 180 -21.30 24.66 -32.53
CA GLY A 180 -22.13 25.24 -33.56
C GLY A 180 -21.35 25.63 -34.82
N VAL A 181 -22.08 26.21 -35.77
CA VAL A 181 -21.50 26.84 -36.95
C VAL A 181 -21.47 28.36 -36.80
N ASP A 182 -20.54 29.03 -37.47
CA ASP A 182 -20.54 30.49 -37.51
C ASP A 182 -21.81 30.99 -38.25
N ASN A 183 -22.61 31.83 -37.60
CA ASN A 183 -23.81 32.40 -38.22
C ASN A 183 -23.48 33.31 -39.41
N THR A 184 -22.25 33.85 -39.47
CA THR A 184 -21.77 34.68 -40.58
C THR A 184 -21.08 33.86 -41.67
N LYS A 185 -20.60 32.65 -41.34
CA LYS A 185 -19.97 31.69 -42.25
C LYS A 185 -20.45 30.28 -41.91
N PRO A 186 -21.62 29.84 -42.40
CA PRO A 186 -22.20 28.54 -42.05
C PRO A 186 -21.34 27.33 -42.43
N THR A 187 -20.30 27.53 -43.24
CA THR A 187 -19.26 26.56 -43.58
C THR A 187 -18.26 26.33 -42.45
N ASP A 188 -18.22 27.21 -41.47
CA ASP A 188 -17.24 27.20 -40.39
C ASP A 188 -17.87 26.52 -39.16
N ALA A 189 -17.17 25.52 -38.63
CA ALA A 189 -17.63 24.68 -37.53
C ALA A 189 -16.70 24.83 -36.32
N TYR A 190 -17.27 24.98 -35.13
CA TYR A 190 -16.50 25.12 -33.90
C TYR A 190 -16.64 23.87 -33.03
N TYR A 191 -15.49 23.38 -32.56
CA TYR A 191 -15.43 22.26 -31.62
C TYR A 191 -14.63 22.65 -30.38
N ASN A 192 -15.07 22.14 -29.23
CA ASN A 192 -14.31 22.13 -28.00
C ASN A 192 -13.85 20.70 -27.71
N LEU A 193 -12.54 20.48 -27.70
CA LEU A 193 -11.93 19.24 -27.27
C LEU A 193 -11.33 19.43 -25.88
N ASN A 194 -11.85 18.70 -24.90
CA ASN A 194 -11.27 18.67 -23.57
C ASN A 194 -10.68 17.29 -23.31
N TRP A 195 -9.36 17.28 -23.09
CA TRP A 195 -8.63 16.11 -22.64
C TRP A 195 -8.28 16.30 -21.18
N THR A 196 -8.85 15.47 -20.31
CA THR A 196 -8.47 15.39 -18.90
C THR A 196 -7.67 14.12 -18.64
N THR A 197 -6.46 14.26 -18.12
CA THR A 197 -5.61 13.15 -17.66
C THR A 197 -5.50 13.22 -16.15
N LYS A 198 -5.75 12.10 -15.48
CA LYS A 198 -5.55 11.93 -14.05
C LYS A 198 -4.43 10.92 -13.81
N ARG A 199 -3.49 11.28 -12.95
CA ARG A 199 -2.32 10.46 -12.62
C ARG A 199 -2.30 10.19 -11.12
N TYR A 200 -2.47 8.94 -10.72
CA TYR A 200 -2.34 8.48 -9.35
C TYR A 200 -0.88 8.09 -9.09
N LEU A 201 -0.28 8.69 -8.07
CA LEU A 201 1.06 8.36 -7.63
C LEU A 201 1.02 7.18 -6.64
N PRO A 202 1.95 6.23 -6.72
CA PRO A 202 2.05 5.17 -5.73
C PRO A 202 2.50 5.76 -4.40
N THR A 203 2.22 5.05 -3.30
CA THR A 203 2.82 5.35 -2.01
C THR A 203 3.55 4.11 -1.52
N VAL A 204 4.87 4.22 -1.42
CA VAL A 204 5.72 3.08 -1.05
C VAL A 204 6.67 3.49 0.05
N MET A 205 6.77 2.67 1.09
CA MET A 205 7.74 2.88 2.16
C MET A 205 9.15 2.74 1.59
N GLN A 206 9.91 3.83 1.61
CA GLN A 206 11.30 3.89 1.16
C GLN A 206 12.27 3.55 2.29
N SER A 207 12.02 4.07 3.49
CA SER A 207 12.88 3.77 4.63
C SER A 207 12.16 3.88 5.95
N MET A 208 12.74 3.21 6.96
CA MET A 208 12.32 3.29 8.35
C MET A 208 13.58 3.46 9.20
N THR A 209 13.62 4.53 10.00
CA THR A 209 14.71 4.78 10.95
C THR A 209 14.18 4.60 12.36
N THR A 210 14.77 3.67 13.10
CA THR A 210 14.49 3.44 14.52
C THR A 210 15.66 3.96 15.34
N THR A 211 15.39 4.76 16.36
CA THR A 211 16.37 5.26 17.32
C THR A 211 15.93 4.86 18.72
N SER A 212 16.80 4.19 19.47
CA SER A 212 16.59 3.88 20.89
C SER A 212 17.88 4.09 21.66
N ASN A 213 17.82 4.75 22.81
CA ASN A 213 19.00 5.05 23.63
C ASN A 213 20.15 5.70 22.82
N ASN A 214 19.81 6.62 21.92
CA ASN A 214 20.74 7.28 20.97
C ASN A 214 21.43 6.36 19.95
N ILE A 215 21.03 5.09 19.85
CA ILE A 215 21.47 4.15 18.82
C ILE A 215 20.40 4.12 17.74
N SER A 216 20.78 4.42 16.50
CA SER A 216 19.89 4.39 15.35
C SER A 216 20.17 3.22 14.41
N ALA A 217 19.12 2.72 13.77
CA ALA A 217 19.18 1.77 12.68
C ALA A 217 18.19 2.20 11.59
N THR A 218 18.66 2.31 10.36
CA THR A 218 17.86 2.67 9.20
C THR A 218 17.76 1.47 8.26
N THR A 219 16.54 1.04 7.97
CA THR A 219 16.25 0.09 6.90
C THR A 219 15.73 0.85 5.68
N THR A 220 16.29 0.59 4.50
CA THR A 220 15.91 1.22 3.24
C THR A 220 15.54 0.15 2.23
N ASN A 221 14.39 0.34 1.59
CA ASN A 221 13.90 -0.48 0.50
C ASN A 221 14.48 0.06 -0.81
N GLY A 222 15.33 -0.73 -1.47
CA GLY A 222 16.16 -0.27 -2.57
C GLY A 222 15.57 -0.57 -3.95
N ARG A 223 15.18 -1.82 -4.20
CA ARG A 223 14.74 -2.26 -5.53
C ARG A 223 13.52 -3.15 -5.45
N TYR A 224 12.63 -2.98 -6.41
CA TYR A 224 11.43 -3.77 -6.57
C TYR A 224 11.48 -4.59 -7.86
N ASP A 225 10.78 -5.70 -7.85
CA ASP A 225 10.47 -6.46 -9.04
C ASP A 225 9.35 -5.77 -9.81
N PHE A 226 9.52 -5.62 -11.12
CA PHE A 226 8.50 -5.05 -11.98
C PHE A 226 7.25 -5.94 -12.07
N LEU A 227 7.45 -7.25 -12.19
CA LEU A 227 6.36 -8.19 -12.50
C LEU A 227 5.48 -8.53 -11.28
N SER A 228 6.10 -8.81 -10.14
CA SER A 228 5.39 -9.18 -8.91
C SER A 228 5.18 -8.02 -7.94
N GLY A 229 5.89 -6.90 -8.12
CA GLY A 229 5.92 -5.80 -7.14
C GLY A 229 6.66 -6.13 -5.85
N SER A 230 7.31 -7.30 -5.76
CA SER A 230 8.03 -7.74 -4.56
C SER A 230 9.31 -6.93 -4.35
N LEU A 231 9.72 -6.79 -3.09
CA LEU A 231 10.95 -6.09 -2.71
C LEU A 231 12.17 -6.99 -2.93
N LEU A 232 13.07 -6.60 -3.83
CA LEU A 232 14.25 -7.36 -4.22
C LEU A 232 15.49 -7.01 -3.43
N GLU A 233 15.64 -5.77 -2.98
CA GLU A 233 16.81 -5.35 -2.21
C GLU A 233 16.40 -4.49 -1.02
N THR A 234 16.95 -4.83 0.15
CA THR A 234 16.88 -4.00 1.36
C THR A 234 18.27 -3.76 1.91
N SER A 235 18.51 -2.56 2.42
CA SER A 235 19.73 -2.24 3.15
C SER A 235 19.41 -1.83 4.57
N LEU A 236 20.24 -2.25 5.51
CA LEU A 236 20.19 -1.90 6.92
C LEU A 236 21.49 -1.19 7.25
N ARG A 237 21.43 0.00 7.85
CA ARG A 237 22.59 0.72 8.37
C ARG A 237 22.41 1.01 9.85
N ASN A 238 23.39 0.65 10.67
CA ASN A 238 23.36 0.94 12.10
C ASN A 238 24.15 2.23 12.43
N SER A 239 24.08 2.67 13.69
CA SER A 239 24.77 3.86 14.19
C SER A 239 26.29 3.73 14.23
N LEU A 240 26.83 2.51 14.19
CA LEU A 240 28.27 2.24 14.10
C LEU A 240 28.79 2.36 12.66
N GLY A 241 27.90 2.56 11.70
CA GLY A 241 28.24 2.65 10.28
C GLY A 241 28.33 1.31 9.57
N ASP A 242 28.08 0.18 10.25
CA ASP A 242 27.93 -1.10 9.55
C ASP A 242 26.69 -1.03 8.66
N ALA A 243 26.85 -1.52 7.44
CA ALA A 243 25.78 -1.67 6.49
C ALA A 243 25.66 -3.14 6.06
N TYR A 244 24.42 -3.61 6.05
CA TYR A 244 24.05 -4.94 5.61
C TYR A 244 23.04 -4.82 4.49
N ARG A 245 23.09 -5.72 3.51
CA ARG A 245 22.16 -5.72 2.40
C ARG A 245 21.59 -7.11 2.18
N SER A 246 20.28 -7.20 2.09
CA SER A 246 19.58 -8.40 1.64
C SER A 246 19.20 -8.25 0.17
N ARG A 247 19.41 -9.29 -0.63
CA ARG A 247 19.02 -9.34 -2.04
C ARG A 247 18.27 -10.63 -2.33
N GLN A 248 17.11 -10.51 -2.96
CA GLN A 248 16.32 -11.62 -3.48
C GLN A 248 16.46 -11.69 -5.00
N VAL A 249 16.56 -12.91 -5.53
CA VAL A 249 16.61 -13.22 -6.96
C VAL A 249 15.38 -14.03 -7.30
N PRO A 250 14.39 -13.47 -8.02
CA PRO A 250 13.19 -14.19 -8.40
C PRO A 250 13.50 -15.36 -9.34
N ALA A 251 12.78 -16.47 -9.20
CA ALA A 251 13.11 -17.70 -9.91
C ALA A 251 13.00 -17.57 -11.42
N TYR A 252 12.03 -16.83 -11.94
CA TYR A 252 11.87 -16.64 -13.39
C TYR A 252 13.03 -15.88 -14.06
N THR A 253 13.87 -15.18 -13.28
CA THR A 253 15.09 -14.55 -13.81
C THR A 253 16.18 -15.57 -14.16
N LEU A 254 16.19 -16.72 -13.48
CA LEU A 254 17.13 -17.83 -13.71
C LEU A 254 16.51 -18.98 -14.50
N TYR A 255 15.19 -19.18 -14.36
CA TYR A 255 14.44 -20.25 -15.00
C TYR A 255 13.32 -19.65 -15.88
N PRO A 256 13.59 -19.36 -17.16
CA PRO A 256 12.67 -18.61 -18.02
C PRO A 256 11.27 -19.23 -18.13
N GLY A 257 11.18 -20.57 -18.07
CA GLY A 257 9.90 -21.30 -18.08
C GLY A 257 8.97 -20.99 -16.89
N MET A 258 9.46 -20.29 -15.86
CA MET A 258 8.67 -19.82 -14.73
C MET A 258 8.12 -18.40 -14.92
N GLY A 259 8.50 -17.72 -16.00
CA GLY A 259 8.10 -16.35 -16.29
C GLY A 259 6.61 -16.19 -16.58
N PRO A 260 6.18 -14.99 -16.98
CA PRO A 260 4.79 -14.74 -17.26
C PRO A 260 4.38 -15.34 -18.62
N GLN A 261 3.15 -15.85 -18.70
CA GLN A 261 2.58 -16.47 -19.91
C GLN A 261 2.41 -15.53 -21.10
N ASN A 262 2.29 -14.22 -20.86
CA ASN A 262 2.18 -13.24 -21.94
C ASN A 262 3.48 -13.11 -22.77
N LEU A 263 4.64 -13.43 -22.19
CA LEU A 263 5.92 -13.43 -22.90
C LEU A 263 6.14 -14.73 -23.67
N SER A 264 5.67 -15.87 -23.13
CA SER A 264 5.72 -17.16 -23.80
C SER A 264 4.58 -18.06 -23.28
N PRO A 265 3.74 -18.63 -24.17
CA PRO A 265 2.65 -19.52 -23.78
C PRO A 265 3.09 -20.75 -22.99
N GLY A 266 4.35 -21.19 -23.16
CA GLY A 266 4.91 -22.33 -22.44
C GLY A 266 5.33 -22.03 -21.00
N ASN A 267 5.31 -20.76 -20.58
CA ASN A 267 5.65 -20.38 -19.23
C ASN A 267 4.55 -20.77 -18.22
N GLN A 268 4.95 -21.03 -16.97
CA GLN A 268 4.04 -21.48 -15.92
C GLN A 268 3.48 -20.34 -15.05
N HIS A 269 3.82 -19.07 -15.33
CA HIS A 269 3.36 -17.91 -14.57
C HIS A 269 3.66 -17.99 -13.06
N MET A 270 4.87 -18.45 -12.69
CA MET A 270 5.31 -18.64 -11.31
C MET A 270 6.16 -17.46 -10.83
N LEU A 271 5.54 -16.29 -10.70
CA LEU A 271 6.24 -15.01 -10.46
C LEU A 271 6.68 -14.77 -9.00
N THR A 272 6.12 -15.52 -8.04
CA THR A 272 6.37 -15.31 -6.60
C THR A 272 7.51 -16.15 -6.03
N GLN A 273 8.07 -17.07 -6.81
CA GLN A 273 9.11 -17.99 -6.35
C GLN A 273 10.48 -17.29 -6.30
N ILE A 274 11.26 -17.55 -5.25
CA ILE A 274 12.59 -16.93 -5.03
C ILE A 274 13.67 -17.98 -5.22
N ALA A 275 14.54 -17.82 -6.22
CA ALA A 275 15.64 -18.74 -6.47
C ALA A 275 16.82 -18.58 -5.53
N ALA A 276 17.11 -17.35 -5.11
CA ALA A 276 18.18 -17.13 -4.15
C ALA A 276 17.89 -15.92 -3.29
N THR A 277 18.32 -16.00 -2.04
CA THR A 277 18.40 -14.88 -1.11
C THR A 277 19.83 -14.78 -0.62
N TYR A 278 20.44 -13.60 -0.78
CA TYR A 278 21.79 -13.31 -0.34
C TYR A 278 21.76 -12.25 0.76
N THR A 279 22.64 -12.39 1.74
CA THR A 279 22.91 -11.35 2.73
C THR A 279 24.38 -10.95 2.63
N TYR A 280 24.61 -9.65 2.49
CA TYR A 280 25.93 -9.06 2.35
C TYR A 280 26.25 -8.16 3.54
N LYS A 281 27.54 -8.04 3.86
CA LYS A 281 28.10 -6.91 4.59
C LYS A 281 28.69 -5.93 3.57
N ASP A 282 28.24 -4.69 3.60
CA ASP A 282 28.79 -3.63 2.75
C ASP A 282 30.07 -3.08 3.40
N ASN A 283 31.17 -3.12 2.67
CA ASN A 283 32.49 -2.70 3.14
C ASN A 283 32.84 -1.27 2.69
N GLY A 284 31.83 -0.41 2.51
CA GLY A 284 31.99 0.94 2.00
C GLY A 284 32.40 0.97 0.52
N THR A 285 33.71 1.11 0.25
CA THR A 285 34.27 1.26 -1.11
C THR A 285 34.62 -0.05 -1.79
N SER A 286 34.76 -1.14 -1.02
CA SER A 286 35.12 -2.45 -1.55
C SER A 286 33.88 -3.25 -1.96
N ALA A 287 34.09 -4.29 -2.78
CA ALA A 287 33.04 -5.24 -3.09
C ALA A 287 32.41 -5.80 -1.80
N PRO A 288 31.07 -5.91 -1.75
CA PRO A 288 30.37 -6.41 -0.57
C PRO A 288 30.73 -7.88 -0.30
N THR A 289 30.91 -8.23 0.97
CA THR A 289 31.22 -9.61 1.38
C THR A 289 29.92 -10.37 1.61
N VAL A 290 29.80 -11.56 1.02
CA VAL A 290 28.66 -12.46 1.28
C VAL A 290 28.77 -13.02 2.69
N LEU A 291 27.76 -12.78 3.52
CA LEU A 291 27.63 -13.38 4.85
C LEU A 291 26.87 -14.70 4.81
N GLY A 292 25.87 -14.80 3.93
CA GLY A 292 25.04 -15.98 3.80
C GLY A 292 24.27 -15.98 2.48
N ALA A 293 23.91 -17.19 2.04
CA ALA A 293 23.10 -17.42 0.86
C ALA A 293 22.16 -18.59 1.10
N GLY A 294 20.88 -18.43 0.75
CA GLY A 294 19.92 -19.50 0.60
C GLY A 294 19.58 -19.65 -0.87
N ILE A 295 19.73 -20.85 -1.42
CA ILE A 295 19.47 -21.12 -2.84
C ILE A 295 18.43 -22.22 -2.95
N GLN A 296 17.38 -21.95 -3.72
CA GLN A 296 16.39 -22.92 -4.14
C GLN A 296 16.61 -23.23 -5.63
N THR A 297 16.62 -24.52 -5.95
CA THR A 297 16.73 -24.98 -7.35
C THR A 297 15.46 -25.69 -7.76
N TRP A 298 15.15 -25.63 -9.04
CA TRP A 298 14.02 -26.34 -9.62
C TRP A 298 14.53 -27.27 -10.68
N ASN A 299 14.15 -28.53 -10.52
CA ASN A 299 14.36 -29.51 -11.55
C ASN A 299 13.20 -29.42 -12.56
N ASN A 300 13.52 -29.19 -13.83
CA ASN A 300 12.58 -29.24 -14.95
C ASN A 300 12.32 -30.68 -15.44
N SER A 301 13.14 -31.63 -14.99
CA SER A 301 13.16 -33.03 -15.38
C SER A 301 13.16 -33.91 -14.13
N TRP A 302 12.00 -33.99 -13.49
CA TRP A 302 11.77 -35.05 -12.53
C TRP A 302 11.82 -36.38 -13.28
N PRO A 303 12.65 -37.36 -12.86
CA PRO A 303 12.58 -38.70 -13.40
C PRO A 303 11.13 -39.17 -13.35
N THR A 304 10.68 -39.91 -14.37
CA THR A 304 9.30 -40.41 -14.52
C THR A 304 8.78 -41.23 -13.32
N SER A 305 9.62 -41.50 -12.33
CA SER A 305 9.34 -42.17 -11.05
C SER A 305 9.04 -41.24 -9.86
N TYR A 306 9.27 -39.92 -9.93
CA TYR A 306 9.28 -39.07 -8.72
C TYR A 306 7.91 -38.90 -8.03
N ARG A 307 6.80 -39.17 -8.71
CA ARG A 307 5.43 -39.24 -8.12
C ARG A 307 4.53 -40.16 -8.93
N ARG A 308 5.00 -41.35 -9.30
CA ARG A 308 4.04 -42.36 -9.76
C ARG A 308 3.21 -42.78 -8.57
N TYR A 309 1.93 -42.43 -8.59
CA TYR A 309 0.93 -43.18 -7.84
C TYR A 309 0.99 -44.61 -8.37
N ASP A 310 1.62 -45.49 -7.62
CA ASP A 310 1.55 -46.91 -7.90
C ASP A 310 0.30 -47.43 -7.21
N ALA A 311 -0.76 -47.64 -7.98
CA ALA A 311 -2.02 -48.17 -7.47
C ALA A 311 -1.86 -49.54 -6.78
N ALA A 312 -0.76 -50.27 -7.02
CA ALA A 312 -0.45 -51.51 -6.33
C ALA A 312 0.24 -51.31 -4.97
N SER A 313 1.04 -50.25 -4.79
CA SER A 313 1.72 -49.96 -3.50
C SER A 313 0.95 -48.99 -2.61
N ASP A 314 0.21 -48.05 -3.20
CA ASP A 314 -0.49 -46.96 -2.54
C ASP A 314 -2.01 -47.22 -2.45
N ALA A 315 -2.41 -48.49 -2.62
CA ALA A 315 -3.75 -48.92 -2.29
C ALA A 315 -4.00 -48.63 -0.81
N TYR A 316 -4.87 -47.66 -0.54
CA TYR A 316 -5.43 -47.46 0.80
C TYR A 316 -5.89 -48.83 1.29
N GLY A 317 -5.23 -49.34 2.34
CA GLY A 317 -5.61 -50.60 2.97
C GLY A 317 -7.12 -50.63 3.17
N PRO A 318 -7.78 -51.79 2.98
CA PRO A 318 -9.23 -51.89 2.95
C PRO A 318 -9.79 -51.11 4.14
N ARG A 319 -10.64 -50.11 3.87
CA ARG A 319 -11.35 -49.36 4.91
C ARG A 319 -11.95 -50.40 5.85
N ARG A 320 -11.37 -50.55 7.05
CA ARG A 320 -12.00 -51.36 8.09
C ARG A 320 -13.37 -50.74 8.28
N ALA A 321 -14.42 -51.51 7.97
CA ALA A 321 -15.77 -51.08 8.24
C ALA A 321 -15.82 -50.64 9.71
N PRO A 322 -16.39 -49.46 10.03
CA PRO A 322 -16.53 -49.05 11.41
C PRO A 322 -17.26 -50.17 12.16
N ALA A 323 -16.65 -50.65 13.24
CA ALA A 323 -17.25 -51.70 14.07
C ALA A 323 -18.67 -51.29 14.43
N SER A 324 -19.66 -52.12 14.11
CA SER A 324 -21.05 -51.84 14.40
C SER A 324 -21.24 -51.75 15.91
N LEU A 325 -21.39 -50.53 16.42
CA LEU A 325 -21.47 -50.22 17.86
C LEU A 325 -22.91 -50.30 18.40
N PHE A 326 -23.77 -51.10 17.76
CA PHE A 326 -25.14 -51.33 18.21
C PHE A 326 -25.32 -52.79 18.61
N GLY A 327 -25.00 -53.05 19.89
CA GLY A 327 -25.50 -54.23 20.58
C GLY A 327 -27.00 -54.08 20.78
N ALA A 328 -27.79 -54.97 20.17
CA ALA A 328 -29.22 -55.05 20.39
C ALA A 328 -29.48 -55.47 21.84
N SER A 329 -30.01 -54.54 22.64
CA SER A 329 -30.55 -54.82 23.97
C SER A 329 -31.88 -55.55 23.85
N THR A 330 -31.91 -56.84 24.17
CA THR A 330 -33.14 -57.62 24.32
C THR A 330 -33.88 -57.20 25.59
N ALA A 331 -34.95 -56.43 25.43
CA ALA A 331 -35.89 -56.12 26.50
C ALA A 331 -36.78 -57.33 26.82
N ARG A 332 -36.71 -57.79 28.08
CA ARG A 332 -37.48 -58.89 28.65
C ARG A 332 -38.77 -58.29 29.25
N SER A 333 -39.94 -58.51 28.63
CA SER A 333 -41.22 -58.16 29.23
C SER A 333 -41.83 -59.38 29.94
N SER A 334 -42.02 -59.26 31.25
CA SER A 334 -42.77 -60.22 32.07
C SER A 334 -43.91 -59.47 32.74
N GLY A 335 -45.14 -59.76 32.34
CA GLY A 335 -46.36 -59.26 32.97
C GLY A 335 -47.52 -60.19 32.67
N SER A 336 -47.78 -61.11 33.60
CA SER A 336 -48.93 -62.04 33.59
C SER A 336 -50.20 -61.31 34.03
N PRO A 337 -51.38 -61.68 33.49
CA PRO A 337 -52.66 -61.12 33.92
C PRO A 337 -53.25 -61.87 35.12
N ARG A 338 -53.97 -61.17 36.00
CA ARG A 338 -54.98 -61.76 36.88
C ARG A 338 -56.17 -60.80 37.03
N THR A 339 -57.32 -61.33 36.60
CA THR A 339 -58.73 -61.14 37.03
C THR A 339 -59.13 -59.86 37.73
#